data_AF-A0A914UG05-F1
#
_entry.id   AF-A0A914UG05-F1
#
_cell.length_a   1.000
_cell.length_b   1.000
_cell.length_c   1.000
_cell.angle_alpha   90.00
_cell.angle_beta   90.00
_cell.angle_gamma   90.00
#
_symmetry.space_group_name_H-M   'P 1'
#
loop_
_entity.id
_entity.type
_entity.pdbx_description
1 polymer ?
#
loop_
_entity_poly.entity_id
_entity_poly.type
_entity_poly.pdbx_seq_one_letter_code
_entity_poly.pdbx_strand_id
1 'polypeptide(L)'
;MTSQADIDRRKQISVRGIAQVENVFNIKKAFNRHLHFSLIKDRNVATPRDYYFALADTVRDHLVSRWIRTQQYYYEHDPKRVYYISLEFYM
;
A
#
# COMPACT_ATOMS: atom_id res chain seq x y z
N MET A 1 -21.27 23.57 3.88
CA MET A 1 -21.84 22.89 2.69
C MET A 1 -20.68 22.56 1.76
N THR A 2 -20.07 21.39 1.88
CA THR A 2 -19.02 20.93 0.94
C THR A 2 -19.67 20.63 -0.41
N SER A 3 -19.11 21.18 -1.48
CA SER A 3 -19.69 21.06 -2.82
C SER A 3 -19.62 19.62 -3.31
N GLN A 4 -20.62 19.18 -4.08
CA GLN A 4 -20.67 17.84 -4.68
C GLN A 4 -19.38 17.51 -5.49
N ALA A 5 -18.74 18.54 -6.05
CA ALA A 5 -17.48 18.45 -6.79
C ALA A 5 -16.27 18.02 -5.92
N ASP A 6 -16.26 18.37 -4.63
CA ASP A 6 -15.20 17.97 -3.70
C ASP A 6 -15.30 16.49 -3.34
N ILE A 7 -16.52 15.96 -3.28
CA ILE A 7 -16.78 14.54 -3.06
C ILE A 7 -16.30 13.72 -4.27
N ASP A 8 -16.58 14.19 -5.49
CA ASP A 8 -16.19 13.46 -6.71
C ASP A 8 -14.69 13.52 -7.00
N ARG A 9 -13.98 14.61 -6.63
CA ARG A 9 -12.50 14.64 -6.67
C ARG A 9 -11.85 13.59 -5.76
N ARG A 10 -12.44 13.31 -4.59
CA ARG A 10 -11.90 12.32 -3.63
C ARG A 10 -12.05 10.88 -4.11
N LYS A 11 -13.01 10.59 -5.00
CA LYS A 11 -13.22 9.25 -5.58
C LYS A 11 -12.17 8.87 -6.62
N GLN A 12 -11.32 9.80 -7.04
CA GLN A 12 -10.34 9.58 -8.09
C GLN A 12 -9.11 8.86 -7.53
N ILE A 13 -9.11 7.52 -7.59
CA ILE A 13 -7.91 6.74 -7.29
C ILE A 13 -6.82 7.04 -8.33
N SER A 14 -5.62 7.41 -7.85
CA SER A 14 -4.45 7.66 -8.70
C SER A 14 -4.02 6.40 -9.48
N VAL A 15 -4.32 5.21 -8.96
CA VAL A 15 -3.95 3.93 -9.57
C VAL A 15 -5.18 3.06 -9.84
N ARG A 16 -5.58 2.99 -11.11
CA ARG A 16 -6.75 2.21 -11.59
C ARG A 16 -6.50 0.69 -11.65
N GLY A 17 -5.25 0.24 -11.75
CA GLY A 17 -4.90 -1.18 -11.68
C GLY A 17 -4.70 -1.67 -10.24
N ILE A 18 -5.23 -2.84 -9.89
CA ILE A 18 -4.63 -3.60 -8.77
C ILE A 18 -3.24 -3.94 -9.28
N ALA A 19 -2.17 -3.65 -8.52
CA ALA A 19 -0.85 -4.19 -8.83
C ALA A 19 -0.96 -5.73 -8.75
N GLN A 20 -1.33 -6.35 -9.86
CA GLN A 20 -1.39 -7.79 -9.98
C GLN A 20 0.04 -8.29 -9.75
N VAL A 21 0.16 -9.38 -8.99
CA VAL A 21 1.43 -10.07 -8.80
C VAL A 21 1.68 -10.85 -10.09
N GLU A 22 1.92 -10.14 -11.19
CA GLU A 22 1.88 -10.75 -12.54
C GLU A 22 3.13 -11.58 -12.82
N ASN A 23 4.24 -11.36 -12.10
CA ASN A 23 5.50 -12.05 -12.40
C ASN A 23 6.58 -11.91 -11.32
N VAL A 24 7.41 -12.95 -11.11
CA VAL A 24 8.64 -12.92 -10.30
C VAL A 24 9.58 -11.81 -10.76
N PHE A 25 9.62 -11.54 -12.06
CA PHE A 25 10.42 -10.46 -12.64
C PHE A 25 10.03 -9.08 -12.07
N ASN A 26 8.72 -8.82 -11.95
CA ASN A 26 8.21 -7.55 -11.45
C ASN A 26 8.53 -7.36 -9.96
N ILE A 27 8.44 -8.43 -9.17
CA ILE A 27 8.82 -8.41 -7.74
C ILE A 27 10.31 -8.10 -7.60
N LYS A 28 11.18 -8.76 -8.38
CA LYS A 28 12.63 -8.48 -8.35
C LYS A 28 12.94 -7.03 -8.69
N LYS A 29 12.24 -6.46 -9.68
CA LYS A 29 12.39 -5.06 -10.08
C LYS A 29 11.93 -4.10 -8.98
N ALA A 30 10.76 -4.34 -8.37
CA ALA A 30 10.25 -3.54 -7.27
C ALA A 30 11.15 -3.61 -6.03
N PHE A 31 11.65 -4.81 -5.69
CA PHE A 31 12.60 -5.01 -4.60
C PHE A 31 13.87 -4.19 -4.78
N ASN A 32 14.50 -4.27 -5.96
CA ASN A 32 15.70 -3.49 -6.26
C ASN A 32 15.40 -1.98 -6.23
N ARG A 33 14.20 -1.56 -6.65
CA ARG A 33 13.75 -0.16 -6.56
C ARG A 33 13.67 0.29 -5.10
N HIS A 34 13.09 -0.50 -4.19
CA HIS A 34 13.03 -0.12 -2.76
C HIS A 34 14.41 -0.13 -2.10
N LEU A 35 15.26 -1.09 -2.43
CA LEU A 35 16.64 -1.11 -1.94
C LEU A 35 17.42 0.15 -2.36
N HIS A 36 17.24 0.58 -3.61
CA HIS A 36 17.97 1.72 -4.15
C HIS A 36 17.37 3.08 -3.77
N PHE A 37 16.06 3.25 -3.89
CA PHE A 37 15.40 4.56 -3.69
C PHE A 37 14.84 4.77 -2.28
N SER A 38 14.37 3.72 -1.62
CA SER A 38 13.81 3.84 -0.25
C SER A 38 14.90 3.71 0.80
N LEU A 39 15.81 2.76 0.64
CA LEU A 39 16.90 2.51 1.61
C LEU A 39 18.20 3.22 1.25
N ILE A 40 18.34 3.74 0.02
CA ILE A 40 19.55 4.45 -0.46
C ILE A 40 20.79 3.55 -0.29
N LYS A 41 20.66 2.28 -0.71
CA LYS A 41 21.73 1.29 -0.64
C LYS A 41 21.95 0.63 -1.99
N ASP A 42 23.21 0.33 -2.25
CA ASP A 42 23.60 -0.58 -3.31
C ASP A 42 23.80 -2.00 -2.73
N ARG A 43 23.71 -3.01 -3.59
CA ARG A 43 23.78 -4.43 -3.20
C ARG A 43 25.08 -4.78 -2.49
N ASN A 44 26.15 -4.03 -2.74
CA ASN A 44 27.47 -4.24 -2.12
C ASN A 44 27.52 -3.83 -0.64
N VAL A 45 26.66 -2.91 -0.21
CA VAL A 45 26.66 -2.35 1.17
C VAL A 45 25.40 -2.77 1.95
N ALA A 46 24.47 -3.46 1.29
CA ALA A 46 23.21 -3.88 1.89
C ALA A 46 23.41 -5.00 2.92
N THR A 47 22.84 -4.81 4.11
CA THR A 47 22.81 -5.82 5.17
C THR A 47 21.59 -6.72 5.05
N PRO A 48 21.55 -7.89 5.72
CA PRO A 48 20.35 -8.75 5.76
C PRO A 48 19.10 -8.02 6.25
N ARG A 49 19.25 -7.06 7.16
CA ARG A 49 18.16 -6.21 7.65
C ARG A 49 17.60 -5.30 6.56
N ASP A 50 18.47 -4.75 5.71
CA ASP A 50 18.04 -3.90 4.60
C ASP A 50 17.27 -4.71 3.56
N TYR A 51 17.68 -5.95 3.30
CA TYR A 51 16.92 -6.85 2.43
C TYR A 51 15.54 -7.19 3.01
N TYR A 52 15.42 -7.37 4.33
CA TYR A 52 14.13 -7.54 4.97
C TYR A 52 13.21 -6.32 4.74
N PHE A 53 13.70 -5.11 4.98
CA PHE A 53 12.90 -3.89 4.79
C PHE A 53 12.53 -3.67 3.32
N ALA A 54 13.46 -3.90 2.39
CA ALA A 54 13.18 -3.78 0.96
C ALA A 54 12.08 -4.76 0.51
N LEU A 55 12.06 -5.98 1.06
CA LEU A 55 10.99 -6.95 0.78
C LEU A 55 9.67 -6.53 1.43
N ALA A 56 9.70 -6.07 2.67
CA ALA A 56 8.51 -5.62 3.40
C ALA A 56 7.83 -4.46 2.66
N ASP A 57 8.59 -3.48 2.18
CA ASP A 57 8.06 -2.37 1.39
C ASP A 57 7.51 -2.83 0.04
N THR A 58 8.18 -3.77 -0.62
CA THR A 58 7.67 -4.37 -1.87
C THR A 58 6.31 -5.02 -1.66
N VAL A 59 6.11 -5.78 -0.57
CA VAL A 59 4.82 -6.40 -0.24
C VAL A 59 3.79 -5.34 0.15
N ARG A 60 4.19 -4.31 0.90
CA ARG A 60 3.33 -3.21 1.32
C ARG A 60 2.70 -2.48 0.14
N ASP A 61 3.45 -2.23 -0.93
CA ASP A 61 2.94 -1.58 -2.15
C ASP A 61 1.69 -2.30 -2.72
N HIS A 62 1.68 -3.64 -2.67
CA HIS A 62 0.54 -4.44 -3.13
C HIS A 62 -0.67 -4.32 -2.18
N LEU A 63 -0.43 -4.25 -0.87
CA LEU A 63 -1.49 -4.10 0.13
C LEU A 63 -2.13 -2.71 0.09
N VAL A 64 -1.32 -1.65 -0.01
CA VAL A 64 -1.78 -0.25 0.00
C VAL A 64 -2.80 0.00 -1.12
N SER A 65 -2.54 -0.53 -2.32
CA SER A 65 -3.45 -0.38 -3.46
C SER A 65 -4.85 -0.96 -3.19
N ARG A 66 -4.94 -2.10 -2.49
CA ARG A 66 -6.22 -2.73 -2.12
C ARG A 66 -6.86 -2.07 -0.90
N TRP A 67 -6.04 -1.63 0.05
CA TRP A 67 -6.50 -0.95 1.26
C TRP A 67 -7.24 0.35 0.93
N ILE A 68 -6.67 1.18 0.06
CA ILE A 68 -7.29 2.45 -0.38
C ILE A 68 -8.67 2.19 -1.02
N ARG A 69 -8.78 1.18 -1.89
CA ARG A 69 -10.05 0.82 -2.54
C ARG A 69 -11.11 0.35 -1.55
N THR A 70 -10.70 -0.39 -0.53
CA THR A 70 -11.63 -0.88 0.51
C THR A 70 -12.19 0.29 1.31
N GLN A 71 -11.35 1.25 1.69
CA GLN A 71 -11.80 2.48 2.38
C GLN A 71 -12.73 3.32 1.49
N GLN A 72 -12.41 3.44 0.20
CA GLN A 72 -13.24 4.15 -0.76
C GLN A 72 -14.62 3.49 -0.93
N TYR A 73 -14.65 2.16 -1.02
CA TYR A 73 -15.89 1.38 -1.09
C TYR A 73 -16.76 1.59 0.15
N TYR A 74 -16.18 1.57 1.36
CA TYR A 74 -16.89 1.86 2.60
C TYR A 74 -17.42 3.30 2.68
N TYR A 75 -16.76 4.26 2.04
CA TYR A 75 -17.27 5.63 1.96
C TYR A 75 -18.44 5.75 0.98
N GLU A 76 -18.40 5.06 -0.16
CA GLU A 76 -19.44 5.11 -1.19
C GLU A 76 -20.73 4.38 -0.81
N HIS A 77 -20.61 3.23 -0.13
CA HIS A 77 -21.75 2.37 0.22
C HIS A 77 -22.31 2.65 1.61
N ASP A 78 -21.59 3.45 2.42
CA ASP A 78 -21.91 3.80 3.81
C ASP A 78 -22.50 2.64 4.65
N PRO A 79 -21.83 1.48 4.73
CA PRO A 79 -22.33 0.36 5.52
C PRO A 79 -22.17 0.66 7.02
N LYS A 80 -22.95 -0.05 7.86
CA LYS A 80 -22.81 0.00 9.31
C LYS A 80 -21.37 -0.34 9.72
N ARG A 81 -20.70 0.58 10.43
CA ARG A 81 -19.29 0.44 10.86
C ARG A 81 -19.20 -0.23 12.22
N VAL A 82 -18.25 -1.14 12.36
CA VAL A 82 -17.92 -1.81 13.63
C VAL A 82 -16.58 -1.27 14.10
N TYR A 83 -16.54 -0.73 15.31
CA TYR A 83 -15.33 -0.24 15.96
C TYR A 83 -14.97 -1.19 17.10
N TYR A 84 -13.86 -1.90 16.93
CA TYR A 84 -13.32 -2.77 17.97
C TYR A 84 -12.43 -1.96 18.92
N ILE A 85 -12.85 -1.82 20.18
CA ILE A 85 -12.11 -1.09 21.21
C ILE A 85 -11.57 -2.12 22.19
N SER A 86 -10.25 -2.31 22.19
CA SER A 86 -9.54 -3.21 23.09
C SER A 86 -8.37 -2.47 23.73
N LEU A 87 -8.03 -2.83 24.97
CA LEU A 87 -6.84 -2.34 25.67
C LEU A 87 -5.55 -2.98 25.13
N GLU A 88 -5.65 -4.18 24.57
CA GLU A 88 -4.49 -4.93 24.09
C GLU A 88 -4.74 -5.49 22.69
N PHE A 89 -3.68 -5.49 21.87
CA PHE A 89 -3.62 -6.09 20.56
C PHE A 89 -2.26 -6.80 20.41
N TYR A 90 -2.27 -8.13 20.36
CA TYR A 90 -1.10 -8.94 20.04
C TYR A 90 -1.18 -9.34 18.57
N MET A 91 -0.39 -8.67 17.73
CA MET A 91 -0.35 -8.84 16.27
C MET A 91 0.42 -10.09 15.85
#